data_AF-A0A1H1DVB7-F1
#
_entry.id   AF-A0A1H1DVB7-F1
#
_cell.length_a   1.000
_cell.length_b   1.000
_cell.length_c   1.000
_cell.angle_alpha   90.00
_cell.angle_beta   90.00
_cell.angle_gamma   90.00
#
_symmetry.space_group_name_H-M   'P 1'
#
loop_
_entity.id
_entity.type
_entity.pdbx_description
1 polymer ?
#
loop_
_entity_poly.entity_id
_entity_poly.type
_entity_poly.pdbx_seq_one_letter_code
_entity_poly.pdbx_strand_id
1 'polypeptide(L)' 'MHCRDCEVEMRRADDKVGSDCADRRTYECPECGQTREAARWRSL' A
#
# COMPACT_ATOMS: atom_id res chain seq x y z
N MET A 1 4.40 5.23 3.72
CA MET A 1 5.37 4.75 2.71
C MET A 1 5.72 5.93 1.83
N HIS A 2 6.97 6.09 1.39
CA HIS A 2 7.34 7.18 0.48
C HIS A 2 7.56 6.65 -0.93
N CYS A 3 7.16 7.45 -1.93
CA CYS A 3 7.49 7.18 -3.32
C CYS A 3 8.99 7.43 -3.51
N ARG A 4 9.70 6.53 -4.20
CA ARG A 4 11.16 6.70 -4.43
C ARG A 4 11.46 7.77 -5.48
N ASP A 5 10.49 8.04 -6.35
CA ASP A 5 10.65 8.96 -7.48
C ASP A 5 10.25 10.38 -7.10
N CYS A 6 9.08 10.53 -6.48
CA CYS A 6 8.55 11.84 -6.09
C CYS A 6 8.94 12.26 -4.67
N GLU A 7 9.51 11.35 -3.86
CA GLU A 7 9.85 11.56 -2.45
C GLU A 7 8.68 11.98 -1.54
N VAL A 8 7.44 11.96 -2.06
CA VAL A 8 6.21 12.27 -1.31
C VAL A 8 5.65 11.06 -0.57
N GLU A 9 4.82 11.34 0.43
CA GLU A 9 4.07 10.32 1.15
C GLU A 9 2.99 9.69 0.26
N MET A 10 3.05 8.37 0.12
CA MET A 10 2.05 7.60 -0.61
C MET A 10 0.79 7.42 0.25
N ARG A 11 -0.38 7.74 -0.31
CA ARG A 11 -1.68 7.56 0.32
C ARG A 11 -2.13 6.11 0.26
N ARG A 12 -2.90 5.65 1.24
CA ARG A 12 -3.49 4.31 1.19
C ARG A 12 -4.61 4.31 0.15
N ALA A 13 -4.49 3.43 -0.84
CA ALA A 13 -5.48 3.25 -1.92
C ALA A 13 -6.37 2.02 -1.70
N ASP A 14 -6.20 1.35 -0.56
CA ASP A 14 -6.90 0.12 -0.24
C ASP A 14 -8.25 0.38 0.43
N ASP A 15 -9.34 0.17 -0.31
CA ASP A 15 -10.73 0.23 0.17
C ASP A 15 -11.26 -1.17 0.57
N LYS A 16 -10.45 -2.22 0.39
CA LYS A 16 -10.87 -3.59 0.65
C LYS A 16 -10.36 -4.06 2.02
N VAL A 17 -11.24 -3.99 3.01
CA VAL A 17 -11.19 -4.88 4.18
C VAL A 17 -11.27 -6.32 3.66
N GLY A 18 -10.11 -6.87 3.31
CA GLY A 18 -9.94 -8.23 2.83
C GLY A 18 -10.16 -9.18 4.00
N SER A 19 -11.38 -9.68 4.10
CA SER A 19 -11.75 -10.83 4.91
C SER A 19 -11.08 -12.10 4.39
N ASP A 20 -9.76 -12.23 4.53
CA ASP A 20 -9.04 -13.50 4.36
C ASP A 20 -7.58 -13.32 4.84
N CYS A 21 -7.28 -13.73 6.08
CA CYS A 21 -5.98 -14.10 6.69
C CYS A 21 -4.64 -13.37 6.36
N ALA A 22 -4.61 -12.38 5.47
CA ALA A 22 -3.45 -11.64 4.99
C ALA A 22 -3.79 -10.15 4.89
N ASP A 23 -3.20 -9.35 5.79
CA ASP A 23 -3.27 -7.89 5.75
C ASP A 23 -2.45 -7.40 4.55
N ARG A 24 -3.13 -7.25 3.40
CA ARG A 24 -2.60 -6.59 2.21
C ARG A 24 -3.01 -5.12 2.28
N ARG A 25 -2.04 -4.23 2.19
CA ARG A 25 -2.25 -2.78 2.17
C ARG A 25 -1.67 -2.21 0.90
N THR A 26 -2.52 -1.64 0.06
CA THR A 26 -2.12 -0.95 -1.16
C THR A 26 -1.92 0.54 -0.90
N TYR A 27 -0.81 1.09 -1.38
CA TYR A 27 -0.45 2.50 -1.31
C TYR A 27 -0.24 3.07 -2.71
N GLU A 28 -0.66 4.31 -2.96
CA GLU A 28 -0.56 5.01 -4.23
C GLU A 28 0.12 6.37 -4.04
N CYS A 29 1.00 6.74 -4.96
CA CYS A 29 1.61 8.08 -5.02
C CYS A 29 0.62 9.07 -5.66
N PRO A 30 0.26 10.19 -5.01
CA PRO A 30 -0.67 11.16 -5.56
C PRO A 30 -0.11 11.94 -6.77
N GLU A 31 1.22 12.04 -6.90
CA GLU A 31 1.87 12.85 -7.94
C GLU A 31 2.05 12.08 -9.26
N CYS A 32 2.53 10.84 -9.18
CA CYS A 32 2.85 10.03 -10.36
C CYS A 32 1.97 8.78 -10.54
N GLY A 33 1.07 8.49 -9.59
CA GLY A 33 0.18 7.33 -9.66
C GLY A 33 0.86 5.97 -9.39
N GLN A 34 2.12 5.94 -8.96
CA GLN A 34 2.80 4.67 -8.63
C GLN A 34 2.08 3.94 -7.50
N THR A 35 1.86 2.63 -7.65
CA THR A 35 1.26 1.79 -6.60
C THR A 35 2.30 0.86 -5.98
N ARG A 36 2.20 0.64 -4.66
CA ARG A 36 3.01 -0.31 -3.91
C ARG A 36 2.15 -1.09 -2.92
N GLU A 37 2.29 -2.40 -2.95
CA GLU A 37 1.60 -3.31 -2.04
C GLU A 37 2.53 -3.68 -0.88
N ALA A 38 2.05 -3.52 0.35
CA ALA A 38 2.63 -4.17 1.53
C ALA A 38 1.71 -5.33 1.93
N ALA A 39 2.17 -6.56 1.68
CA ALA A 39 1.60 -7.73 2.30
C ALA A 39 2.35 -7.99 3.63
N ARG A 40 1.69 -7.80 4.76
CA ARG A 40 2.19 -8.31 6.04
C ARG A 40 1.65 -9.71 6.24
N TRP A 41 2.52 -10.69 6.03
CA TRP A 41 2.25 -12.07 6.39
C TRP A 41 2.35 -12.14 7.91
N ARG A 42 1.22 -12.31 8.62
CA ARG A 42 1.28 -12.75 10.01
C ARG A 42 1.78 -14.19 9.95
N SER A 43 3.04 -14.40 10.30
CA SER A 43 3.53 -15.73 10.66
C SER A 43 2.68 -16.20 11.83
N LEU A 44 1.77 -17.14 11.56
CA LEU A 44 1.01 -17.88 12.57
C LEU A 44 1.96 -18.72 13.43
#